data_AF-A0A7J9P0W7-F1
#
_entry.id   AF-A0A7J9P0W7-F1
#
_cell.length_a   1.000
_cell.length_b   1.000
_cell.length_c   1.000
_cell.angle_alpha   90.00
_cell.angle_beta   90.00
_cell.angle_gamma   90.00
#
_symmetry.space_group_name_H-M   'P 1'
#
loop_
_entity.id
_entity.type
_entity.pdbx_description
1 polymer ?
#
loop_
_entity_poly.entity_id
_entity_poly.type
_entity_poly.pdbx_seq_one_letter_code
_entity_poly.pdbx_strand_id
1 'polypeptide(L)'
;MENIKEITKLLPGYNCKACGYKRCDHFAEKILVGENPENCPLLFKEEFKGNLEKIKELVSISEPLEIKKTCASKTGLVGLLDGYDADFLLDPLPEEHSCRETLIILSKNPIKKGDHIKYRPLGCPIPHFAEIIDDAHGMYVVHLEGACNRFNTEKIEYIEVGIALIAAFEGVYNGKTPEVGKTVKFIPTHCMMQKVHSGVVVEVEGNRVLIEGIDLKVW
;
A
#
# COMPACT_ATOMS: atom_id res chain seq x y z
N MET A 1 -9.09 -25.53 9.47
CA MET A 1 -8.21 -24.89 8.45
C MET A 1 -8.27 -25.63 7.11
N GLU A 2 -8.34 -26.97 7.09
CA GLU A 2 -8.55 -27.78 5.87
C GLU A 2 -9.75 -27.28 5.03
N ASN A 3 -10.93 -27.15 5.65
CA ASN A 3 -12.19 -26.78 4.97
C ASN A 3 -12.17 -25.37 4.35
N ILE A 4 -11.39 -24.43 4.90
CA ILE A 4 -11.25 -23.08 4.32
C ILE A 4 -10.54 -23.17 2.97
N LYS A 5 -9.47 -23.98 2.88
CA LYS A 5 -8.73 -24.18 1.63
C LYS A 5 -9.58 -24.88 0.59
N GLU A 6 -10.41 -25.84 0.99
CA GLU A 6 -11.33 -26.54 0.10
C GLU A 6 -12.44 -25.63 -0.45
N ILE A 7 -13.09 -24.83 0.42
CA ILE A 7 -14.09 -23.84 -0.03
C ILE A 7 -13.44 -22.79 -0.92
N THR A 8 -12.23 -22.32 -0.59
CA THR A 8 -11.50 -21.35 -1.42
C THR A 8 -11.20 -21.88 -2.81
N LYS A 9 -10.91 -23.18 -2.97
CA LYS A 9 -10.71 -23.82 -4.28
C LYS A 9 -12.00 -23.94 -5.10
N LEU A 10 -13.15 -24.04 -4.45
CA LEU A 10 -14.46 -24.10 -5.09
C LEU A 10 -14.99 -22.71 -5.48
N LEU A 11 -14.45 -21.66 -4.87
CA LEU A 11 -14.76 -20.28 -5.23
C LEU A 11 -14.05 -19.84 -6.52
N PRO A 12 -14.58 -18.85 -7.25
CA PRO A 12 -14.03 -18.42 -8.54
C PRO A 12 -12.61 -17.83 -8.53
N GLY A 13 -12.06 -17.48 -7.38
CA GLY A 13 -10.69 -16.96 -7.25
C GLY A 13 -10.43 -15.55 -7.79
N TYR A 14 -11.40 -14.91 -8.44
CA TYR A 14 -11.21 -13.58 -9.05
C TYR A 14 -11.00 -12.42 -8.08
N ASN A 15 -11.25 -12.61 -6.77
CA ASN A 15 -11.15 -11.56 -5.74
C ASN A 15 -11.87 -10.24 -6.11
N CYS A 16 -13.01 -10.35 -6.80
CA CYS A 16 -13.71 -9.23 -7.43
C CYS A 16 -14.51 -8.34 -6.46
N LYS A 17 -14.62 -8.72 -5.19
CA LYS A 17 -15.39 -8.03 -4.14
C LYS A 17 -16.91 -7.95 -4.38
N ALA A 18 -17.46 -8.65 -5.36
CA ALA A 18 -18.91 -8.63 -5.65
C ALA A 18 -19.77 -9.14 -4.48
N CYS A 19 -19.25 -10.06 -3.66
CA CYS A 19 -19.89 -10.56 -2.43
C CYS A 19 -19.64 -9.70 -1.19
N GLY A 20 -19.00 -8.53 -1.33
CA GLY A 20 -18.63 -7.64 -0.21
C GLY A 20 -17.27 -7.93 0.44
N TYR A 21 -16.64 -9.07 0.12
CA TYR A 21 -15.35 -9.49 0.70
C TYR A 21 -14.17 -9.26 -0.24
N LYS A 22 -13.06 -8.71 0.28
CA LYS A 22 -11.89 -8.28 -0.52
C LYS A 22 -11.21 -9.41 -1.30
N ARG A 23 -11.25 -10.64 -0.79
CA ARG A 23 -10.69 -11.84 -1.44
C ARG A 23 -11.58 -13.05 -1.19
N CYS A 24 -11.47 -14.05 -2.07
CA CYS A 24 -12.25 -15.27 -2.03
C CYS A 24 -11.97 -16.12 -0.78
N ASP A 25 -10.75 -16.12 -0.24
CA ASP A 25 -10.43 -16.81 1.00
C ASP A 25 -11.08 -16.17 2.24
N HIS A 26 -11.13 -14.83 2.31
CA HIS A 26 -11.90 -14.13 3.34
C HIS A 26 -13.41 -14.42 3.26
N PHE A 27 -13.93 -14.60 2.05
CA PHE A 27 -15.32 -15.03 1.86
C PHE A 27 -15.53 -16.48 2.30
N ALA A 28 -14.60 -17.38 1.98
CA ALA A 28 -14.63 -18.78 2.41
C ALA A 28 -14.65 -18.92 3.94
N GLU A 29 -13.87 -18.10 4.66
CA GLU A 29 -13.90 -18.04 6.12
C GLU A 29 -15.29 -17.66 6.65
N LYS A 30 -15.96 -16.71 6.01
CA LYS A 30 -17.29 -16.24 6.45
C LYS A 30 -18.40 -17.22 6.12
N ILE A 31 -18.28 -17.94 5.02
CA ILE A 31 -19.20 -19.04 4.66
C ILE A 31 -19.24 -20.10 5.78
N LEU A 32 -18.09 -20.45 6.36
CA LEU A 32 -18.01 -21.40 7.49
C LEU A 32 -18.63 -20.89 8.80
N VAL A 33 -18.97 -19.60 8.85
CA VAL A 33 -19.51 -18.89 10.03
C VAL A 33 -20.99 -18.54 9.80
N GLY A 34 -21.58 -19.01 8.70
CA GLY A 34 -22.99 -18.84 8.37
C GLY A 34 -23.31 -17.75 7.34
N GLU A 35 -22.30 -17.17 6.67
CA GLU A 35 -22.53 -16.32 5.50
C GLU A 35 -23.08 -17.14 4.32
N ASN A 36 -24.02 -16.59 3.55
CA ASN A 36 -24.62 -17.32 2.44
C ASN A 36 -23.64 -17.40 1.23
N PRO A 37 -23.25 -18.61 0.78
CA PRO A 37 -22.40 -18.78 -0.41
C PRO A 37 -22.99 -18.16 -1.69
N GLU A 38 -24.31 -18.06 -1.77
CA GLU A 38 -25.04 -17.47 -2.91
C GLU A 38 -24.78 -15.96 -3.09
N ASN A 39 -24.19 -15.30 -2.09
CA ASN A 39 -23.78 -13.90 -2.18
C ASN A 39 -22.66 -13.66 -3.22
N CYS A 40 -22.03 -14.71 -3.74
CA CYS A 40 -21.12 -14.59 -4.88
C CYS A 40 -21.87 -14.77 -6.21
N PRO A 41 -22.11 -13.69 -6.99
CA PRO A 41 -22.86 -13.79 -8.25
C PRO A 41 -22.12 -14.62 -9.32
N LEU A 42 -20.81 -14.77 -9.17
CA LEU A 42 -19.98 -15.52 -10.12
C LEU A 42 -20.17 -17.04 -9.98
N LEU A 43 -20.67 -17.54 -8.85
CA LEU A 43 -20.97 -18.97 -8.66
C LEU A 43 -22.16 -19.45 -9.50
N PHE A 44 -22.98 -18.55 -10.06
CA PHE A 44 -24.10 -18.90 -10.93
C PHE A 44 -23.69 -19.05 -12.41
N LYS A 45 -22.43 -18.77 -12.75
CA LYS A 45 -21.93 -19.01 -14.10
C LYS A 45 -21.79 -20.51 -14.38
N GLU A 46 -21.97 -20.91 -15.64
CA GLU A 46 -21.90 -22.32 -16.04
C GLU A 46 -20.56 -22.98 -15.68
N GLU A 47 -19.46 -22.22 -15.68
CA GLU A 47 -18.11 -22.69 -15.33
C GLU A 47 -17.95 -23.13 -13.86
N PHE A 48 -18.88 -22.71 -12.97
CA PHE A 48 -18.89 -23.06 -11.55
C PHE A 48 -20.13 -23.87 -11.14
N LYS A 49 -20.85 -24.42 -12.11
CA LYS A 49 -22.06 -25.22 -11.89
C LYS A 49 -21.76 -26.41 -10.97
N GLY A 50 -22.51 -26.55 -9.89
CA GLY A 50 -22.32 -27.59 -8.88
C GLY A 50 -21.28 -27.27 -7.79
N ASN A 51 -20.49 -26.19 -7.92
CA ASN A 51 -19.61 -25.76 -6.83
C ASN A 51 -20.39 -25.24 -5.62
N LEU A 52 -21.53 -24.59 -5.86
CA LEU A 52 -22.41 -24.10 -4.79
C LEU A 52 -22.93 -25.25 -3.90
N GLU A 53 -23.32 -26.37 -4.51
CA GLU A 53 -23.82 -27.56 -3.81
C GLU A 53 -22.73 -28.19 -2.96
N LYS A 54 -21.52 -28.33 -3.51
CA LYS A 54 -20.33 -28.82 -2.78
C LYS A 54 -19.96 -27.92 -1.60
N ILE A 55 -20.05 -26.59 -1.76
CA ILE A 55 -19.80 -25.64 -0.67
C ILE A 55 -20.84 -25.84 0.44
N LYS A 56 -22.13 -25.98 0.10
CA LYS A 56 -23.20 -26.23 1.08
C LYS A 56 -23.02 -27.56 1.83
N GLU A 57 -22.56 -28.61 1.14
CA GLU A 57 -22.24 -29.90 1.75
C GLU A 57 -21.10 -29.77 2.77
N LEU A 58 -20.00 -29.10 2.39
CA LEU A 58 -18.85 -28.85 3.29
C LEU A 58 -19.23 -28.01 4.51
N VAL A 59 -20.13 -27.04 4.35
CA VAL A 59 -20.64 -26.20 5.45
C VAL A 59 -21.57 -27.00 6.37
N SER A 60 -22.34 -27.96 5.84
CA SER A 60 -23.27 -28.78 6.63
C SER A 60 -22.56 -29.81 7.51
N ILE A 61 -21.37 -30.26 7.10
CA ILE A 61 -20.56 -31.27 7.81
C ILE A 61 -19.65 -30.62 8.85
N SER A 62 -19.40 -29.31 8.76
CA SER A 62 -18.53 -28.61 9.71
C SER A 62 -19.31 -28.10 10.92
N GLU A 63 -18.78 -28.35 12.12
CA GLU A 63 -19.22 -27.61 13.31
C GLU A 63 -19.01 -26.10 13.05
N PRO A 64 -19.98 -25.23 13.37
CA PRO A 64 -19.84 -23.80 13.20
C PRO A 64 -18.56 -23.36 13.89
N LEU A 65 -17.63 -22.79 13.12
CA LEU A 65 -16.45 -22.19 13.73
C LEU A 65 -16.96 -21.04 14.60
N GLU A 66 -16.88 -21.20 15.92
CA GLU A 66 -16.88 -20.07 16.84
C GLU A 66 -15.65 -19.23 16.49
N ILE A 67 -15.82 -18.32 15.53
CA ILE A 67 -14.99 -17.13 15.50
C ILE A 67 -15.33 -16.44 16.81
N LYS A 68 -14.46 -16.61 17.82
CA LYS A 68 -14.29 -15.59 18.85
C LYS A 68 -14.31 -14.29 18.07
N LYS A 69 -15.38 -13.50 18.24
CA LYS A 69 -15.41 -12.10 17.84
C LYS A 69 -14.33 -11.42 18.66
N THR A 70 -13.10 -11.65 18.27
CA THR A 70 -12.09 -10.65 18.42
C THR A 70 -12.52 -9.62 17.39
N CYS A 71 -13.32 -8.67 17.85
CA CYS A 71 -12.90 -7.29 17.69
C CYS A 71 -11.52 -7.13 18.34
N ALA A 72 -10.52 -7.89 17.87
CA ALA A 72 -9.17 -7.43 17.88
C ALA A 72 -9.25 -6.27 16.91
N SER A 73 -9.42 -5.07 17.45
CA SER A 73 -8.63 -3.96 16.96
C SER A 73 -7.29 -4.57 16.57
N LYS A 74 -6.97 -4.67 15.28
CA LYS A 74 -5.60 -4.98 14.91
C LYS A 74 -4.78 -3.91 15.63
N THR A 75 -4.12 -4.25 16.72
CA THR A 75 -3.35 -3.31 17.56
C THR A 75 -2.03 -2.96 16.89
N GLY A 76 -2.00 -2.99 15.56
CA GLY A 76 -0.81 -2.83 14.74
C GLY A 76 -1.06 -1.79 13.65
N LEU A 77 0.02 -1.21 13.16
CA LEU A 77 -0.03 -0.25 12.07
C LEU A 77 -0.29 -0.99 10.75
N VAL A 78 -1.38 -0.63 10.06
CA VAL A 78 -1.84 -1.35 8.86
C VAL A 78 -2.12 -0.36 7.75
N GLY A 79 -1.67 -0.68 6.53
CA GLY A 79 -2.00 0.10 5.34
C GLY A 79 -3.49 0.08 5.03
N LEU A 80 -4.08 1.25 4.79
CA LEU A 80 -5.51 1.38 4.55
C LEU A 80 -5.92 0.72 3.23
N LEU A 81 -5.09 0.87 2.20
CA LEU A 81 -5.38 0.38 0.85
C LEU A 81 -5.17 -1.13 0.71
N ASP A 82 -4.04 -1.64 1.19
CA ASP A 82 -3.57 -3.00 0.96
C ASP A 82 -3.84 -3.95 2.14
N GLY A 83 -4.01 -3.42 3.35
CA GLY A 83 -4.23 -4.21 4.56
C GLY A 83 -2.97 -4.88 5.10
N TYR A 84 -1.79 -4.54 4.58
CA TYR A 84 -0.51 -5.08 5.04
C TYR A 84 -0.09 -4.43 6.35
N ASP A 85 0.55 -5.21 7.23
CA ASP A 85 1.11 -4.68 8.47
C ASP A 85 2.44 -3.98 8.17
N ALA A 86 2.57 -2.76 8.70
CA ALA A 86 3.77 -1.94 8.64
C ALA A 86 4.49 -1.94 9.99
N ASP A 87 5.81 -1.79 9.93
CA ASP A 87 6.68 -1.76 11.09
C ASP A 87 6.63 -0.39 11.79
N PHE A 88 6.51 0.69 11.01
CA PHE A 88 6.42 2.07 11.54
C PHE A 88 5.80 3.06 10.56
N LEU A 89 5.38 4.21 11.09
CA LEU A 89 5.08 5.41 10.31
C LEU A 89 6.37 6.17 10.05
N LEU A 90 6.52 6.69 8.83
CA LEU A 90 7.60 7.59 8.48
C LEU A 90 7.05 9.02 8.38
N ASP A 91 7.50 9.87 9.29
CA ASP A 91 7.20 11.30 9.33
C ASP A 91 8.25 12.14 8.61
N PRO A 92 7.91 13.37 8.22
CA PRO A 92 8.89 14.35 7.75
C PRO A 92 10.01 14.58 8.76
N LEU A 93 11.16 15.06 8.27
CA LEU A 93 12.18 15.62 9.14
C LEU A 93 11.66 16.89 9.85
N PRO A 94 12.25 17.31 10.98
CA PRO A 94 11.86 18.53 11.66
C PRO A 94 11.84 19.73 10.70
N GLU A 95 10.78 20.55 10.82
CA GLU A 95 10.55 21.75 9.99
C GLU A 95 10.24 21.49 8.50
N GLU A 96 10.19 20.24 8.07
CA GLU A 96 9.80 19.86 6.71
C GLU A 96 8.32 19.48 6.63
N HIS A 97 7.69 19.75 5.48
CA HIS A 97 6.25 19.53 5.27
C HIS A 97 5.93 18.16 4.64
N SER A 98 6.95 17.40 4.24
CA SER A 98 6.81 16.04 3.72
C SER A 98 8.10 15.26 3.95
N CYS A 99 8.03 13.94 3.91
CA CYS A 99 9.24 13.12 3.84
C CYS A 99 9.97 13.43 2.54
N ARG A 100 11.30 13.33 2.56
CA ARG A 100 12.08 13.50 1.35
C ARG A 100 12.02 12.24 0.51
N GLU A 101 11.75 12.41 -0.78
CA GLU A 101 11.82 11.33 -1.77
C GLU A 101 13.02 11.57 -2.68
N THR A 102 13.90 10.58 -2.81
CA THR A 102 14.97 10.62 -3.81
C THR A 102 14.46 9.95 -5.08
N LEU A 103 14.43 10.69 -6.18
CA LEU A 103 13.86 10.28 -7.45
C LEU A 103 14.94 10.04 -8.50
N ILE A 104 14.78 8.94 -9.25
CA ILE A 104 15.42 8.75 -10.55
C ILE A 104 14.42 9.21 -11.61
N ILE A 105 14.74 10.32 -12.26
CA ILE A 105 13.92 10.94 -13.30
C ILE A 105 14.60 10.70 -14.65
N LEU A 106 13.90 10.02 -15.56
CA LEU A 106 14.40 9.70 -16.91
C LEU A 106 13.95 10.71 -17.98
N SER A 107 13.29 11.79 -17.57
CA SER A 107 12.85 12.85 -18.48
C SER A 107 14.06 13.56 -19.11
N LYS A 108 13.89 14.00 -20.36
CA LYS A 108 14.86 14.87 -21.06
C LYS A 108 14.64 16.35 -20.77
N ASN A 109 13.55 16.71 -20.10
CA ASN A 109 13.26 18.09 -19.74
C ASN A 109 14.34 18.57 -18.76
N PRO A 110 14.93 19.75 -18.97
CA PRO A 110 15.89 20.30 -18.02
C PRO A 110 15.14 20.63 -16.72
N ILE A 111 15.67 20.13 -15.61
CA ILE A 111 15.17 20.36 -14.26
C ILE A 111 16.35 20.65 -13.34
N LYS A 112 16.11 21.41 -12.27
CA LYS A 112 17.11 21.79 -11.28
C LYS A 112 16.46 22.01 -9.91
N LYS A 113 17.28 22.15 -8.87
CA LYS A 113 16.84 22.60 -7.54
C LYS A 113 16.01 23.89 -7.62
N GLY A 114 14.90 23.92 -6.90
CA GLY A 114 13.89 24.97 -6.87
C GLY A 114 12.81 24.83 -7.95
N ASP A 115 12.94 23.91 -8.91
CA ASP A 115 11.87 23.66 -9.88
C ASP A 115 10.75 22.83 -9.23
N HIS A 116 9.51 23.16 -9.60
CA HIS A 116 8.34 22.37 -9.24
C HIS A 116 8.03 21.38 -10.35
N ILE A 117 7.88 20.11 -10.01
CA ILE A 117 7.69 19.01 -10.96
C ILE A 117 6.38 18.27 -10.72
N LYS A 118 5.81 17.77 -11.82
CA LYS A 118 4.70 16.82 -11.82
C LYS A 118 5.20 15.48 -12.36
N TYR A 119 5.03 14.44 -11.56
CA TYR A 119 5.45 13.09 -11.93
C TYR A 119 4.45 12.04 -11.48
N ARG A 120 4.61 10.82 -11.99
CA ARG A 120 3.90 9.64 -11.52
C ARG A 120 4.94 8.64 -11.02
N PRO A 121 4.97 8.30 -9.72
CA PRO A 121 5.84 7.24 -9.24
C PRO A 121 5.52 5.91 -9.93
N LEU A 122 6.52 5.17 -10.37
CA LEU A 122 6.32 3.86 -10.98
C LEU A 122 5.58 2.94 -10.00
N GLY A 123 4.38 2.44 -10.38
CA GLY A 123 3.54 1.61 -9.52
C GLY A 123 2.52 2.36 -8.65
N CYS A 124 2.56 3.70 -8.60
CA CYS A 124 1.52 4.52 -7.97
C CYS A 124 0.58 5.10 -9.05
N PRO A 125 -0.75 5.03 -8.87
CA PRO A 125 -1.72 5.63 -9.81
C PRO A 125 -1.92 7.13 -9.58
N ILE A 126 -1.43 7.70 -8.48
CA ILE A 126 -1.66 9.10 -8.10
C ILE A 126 -0.55 9.99 -8.69
N PRO A 127 -0.88 11.05 -9.43
CA PRO A 127 0.11 12.08 -9.81
C PRO A 127 0.65 12.80 -8.57
N HIS A 128 1.96 12.93 -8.50
CA HIS A 128 2.68 13.65 -7.44
C HIS A 128 3.13 15.00 -7.96
N PHE A 129 3.12 15.97 -7.05
CA PHE A 129 3.56 17.34 -7.25
C PHE A 129 4.61 17.61 -6.18
N ALA A 130 5.77 18.11 -6.58
CA ALA A 130 6.88 18.25 -5.67
C ALA A 130 7.83 19.38 -6.07
N GLU A 131 8.48 19.99 -5.07
CA GLU A 131 9.61 20.88 -5.25
C GLU A 131 10.91 20.07 -5.21
N ILE A 132 11.83 20.32 -6.15
CA ILE A 132 13.18 19.76 -6.09
C ILE A 132 14.00 20.56 -5.08
N ILE A 133 14.37 19.92 -3.97
CA ILE A 133 15.14 20.58 -2.91
C ILE A 133 16.64 20.31 -3.01
N ASP A 134 17.05 19.26 -3.74
CA ASP A 134 18.47 18.97 -3.94
C ASP A 134 18.79 18.13 -5.19
N ASP A 135 20.05 18.21 -5.65
CA ASP A 135 20.63 17.34 -6.67
C ASP A 135 21.60 16.36 -6.01
N ALA A 136 21.15 15.12 -5.86
CA ALA A 136 21.90 14.04 -5.26
C ALA A 136 22.62 13.20 -6.34
N HIS A 137 23.59 13.83 -7.02
CA HIS A 137 24.48 13.17 -7.99
C HIS A 137 23.74 12.48 -9.15
N GLY A 138 22.81 13.19 -9.79
CA GLY A 138 22.01 12.66 -10.90
C GLY A 138 20.69 12.00 -10.48
N MET A 139 20.39 12.04 -9.19
CA MET A 139 19.04 11.88 -8.63
C MET A 139 18.56 13.20 -8.05
N TYR A 140 17.26 13.33 -7.84
CA TYR A 140 16.67 14.55 -7.31
C TYR A 140 15.98 14.26 -5.99
N VAL A 141 16.32 15.02 -4.95
CA VAL A 141 15.61 14.96 -3.67
C VAL A 141 14.46 15.95 -3.73
N VAL A 142 13.27 15.51 -3.37
CA VAL A 142 12.06 16.33 -3.49
C VAL A 142 11.24 16.35 -2.20
N HIS A 143 10.48 17.42 -2.03
CA HIS A 143 9.37 17.50 -1.08
C HIS A 143 8.03 17.48 -1.79
N LEU A 144 7.10 16.66 -1.31
CA LEU A 144 5.74 16.59 -1.84
C LEU A 144 4.91 17.80 -1.43
N GLU A 145 4.34 18.47 -2.41
CA GLU A 145 3.53 19.68 -2.24
C GLU A 145 2.01 19.40 -2.20
N GLY A 146 1.61 18.16 -2.49
CA GLY A 146 0.21 17.74 -2.52
C GLY A 146 -0.62 18.42 -3.62
N ALA A 147 -1.83 17.90 -3.86
CA ALA A 147 -2.72 18.47 -4.88
C ALA A 147 -3.37 19.82 -4.47
N CYS A 148 -3.29 20.17 -3.18
CA CYS A 148 -3.95 21.34 -2.61
C CYS A 148 -3.42 22.67 -3.16
N ASN A 149 -2.14 22.72 -3.52
CA ASN A 149 -1.51 23.90 -4.11
C ASN A 149 -2.13 24.30 -5.46
N ARG A 150 -2.94 23.43 -6.09
CA ARG A 150 -3.72 23.77 -7.30
C ARG A 150 -4.97 24.61 -7.02
N PHE A 151 -5.42 24.67 -5.77
CA PHE A 151 -6.55 25.51 -5.35
C PHE A 151 -6.10 26.85 -4.76
N ASN A 152 -4.79 27.06 -4.63
CA ASN A 152 -4.26 28.32 -4.12
C ASN A 152 -4.33 29.41 -5.18
N THR A 153 -4.41 30.68 -4.74
CA THR A 153 -4.50 31.85 -5.64
C THR A 153 -3.23 32.08 -6.45
N GLU A 154 -2.09 31.63 -5.94
CA GLU A 154 -0.81 31.67 -6.64
C GLU A 154 -0.62 30.40 -7.48
N LYS A 155 -0.49 30.59 -8.79
CA LYS A 155 -0.41 29.49 -9.75
C LYS A 155 1.04 29.05 -9.90
N ILE A 156 1.41 27.99 -9.19
CA ILE A 156 2.70 27.31 -9.37
C ILE A 156 2.69 26.57 -10.72
N GLU A 157 3.71 26.80 -11.54
CA GLU A 157 3.92 26.05 -12.78
C GLU A 157 4.74 24.79 -12.51
N TYR A 158 4.24 23.65 -12.99
CA TYR A 158 4.88 22.35 -12.79
C TYR A 158 5.45 21.82 -14.10
N ILE A 159 6.73 21.45 -14.08
CA ILE A 159 7.40 20.77 -15.18
C ILE A 159 6.97 19.30 -15.18
N GLU A 160 6.36 18.83 -16.25
CA GLU A 160 5.97 17.43 -16.38
C GLU A 160 7.20 16.56 -16.71
N VAL A 161 7.51 15.62 -15.82
CA VAL A 161 8.68 14.73 -15.96
C VAL A 161 8.28 13.26 -16.16
N GLY A 162 6.98 12.99 -16.30
CA GLY A 162 6.46 11.67 -16.64
C GLY A 162 6.57 10.69 -15.48
N ILE A 163 7.16 9.52 -15.73
CA ILE A 163 7.32 8.45 -14.73
C ILE A 163 8.67 8.63 -14.03
N ALA A 164 8.65 8.62 -12.70
CA ALA A 164 9.86 8.60 -11.88
C ALA A 164 9.92 7.31 -11.07
N LEU A 165 11.14 6.82 -10.81
CA LEU A 165 11.38 5.76 -9.84
C LEU A 165 11.74 6.40 -8.51
N ILE A 166 11.13 5.94 -7.43
CA ILE A 166 11.53 6.35 -6.08
C ILE A 166 12.68 5.45 -5.66
N ALA A 167 13.85 6.03 -5.46
CA ALA A 167 15.06 5.32 -5.06
C ALA A 167 15.19 5.26 -3.53
N ALA A 168 14.80 6.33 -2.83
CA ALA A 168 14.91 6.41 -1.38
C ALA A 168 13.79 7.24 -0.73
N PHE A 169 13.56 6.96 0.54
CA PHE A 169 12.80 7.80 1.47
C PHE A 169 13.69 8.19 2.65
N GLU A 170 13.58 9.44 3.08
CA GLU A 170 14.23 9.94 4.28
C GLU A 170 13.20 10.65 5.17
N GLY A 171 13.28 10.38 6.47
CA GLY A 171 12.35 10.94 7.45
C GLY A 171 12.63 10.48 8.87
N VAL A 172 11.62 10.65 9.73
CA VAL A 172 11.64 10.25 11.14
C VAL A 172 10.77 9.02 11.33
N TYR A 173 11.33 7.93 11.86
CA TYR A 173 10.52 6.75 12.19
C TYR A 173 9.80 6.93 13.53
N ASN A 174 8.58 6.41 13.62
CA ASN A 174 7.83 6.32 14.88
C ASN A 174 7.80 4.91 15.42
N GLY A 175 8.26 4.73 16.65
CA GLY A 175 8.20 3.45 17.36
C GLY A 175 9.58 2.83 17.54
N LYS A 176 9.71 1.53 17.26
CA LYS A 176 10.95 0.80 17.48
C LYS A 176 12.00 1.22 16.45
N THR A 177 13.22 1.48 16.91
CA THR A 177 14.37 1.77 16.05
C THR A 177 14.58 0.66 15.03
N PRO A 178 14.57 0.98 13.72
CA PRO A 178 14.88 0.00 12.69
C PRO A 178 16.38 -0.32 12.67
N GLU A 179 16.73 -1.52 12.24
CA GLU A 179 18.12 -1.96 12.13
C GLU A 179 18.65 -1.70 10.71
N VAL A 180 19.86 -1.16 10.61
CA VAL A 180 20.56 -0.98 9.32
C VAL A 180 20.77 -2.33 8.65
N GLY A 181 20.58 -2.36 7.33
CA GLY A 181 20.66 -3.55 6.48
C GLY A 181 19.41 -4.44 6.49
N LYS A 182 18.35 -4.07 7.23
CA LYS A 182 17.09 -4.81 7.23
C LYS A 182 16.10 -4.23 6.22
N THR A 183 15.34 -5.12 5.59
CA THR A 183 14.12 -4.76 4.88
C THR A 183 13.06 -4.39 5.91
N VAL A 184 12.43 -3.24 5.71
CA VAL A 184 11.36 -2.70 6.55
C VAL A 184 10.13 -2.42 5.72
N LYS A 185 8.98 -2.40 6.38
CA LYS A 185 7.68 -2.00 5.83
C LYS A 185 7.23 -0.74 6.55
N PHE A 186 6.91 0.31 5.81
CA PHE A 186 6.56 1.59 6.42
C PHE A 186 5.44 2.28 5.65
N ILE A 187 4.77 3.22 6.32
CA ILE A 187 3.77 4.09 5.70
C ILE A 187 4.26 5.53 5.86
N PRO A 188 4.60 6.24 4.77
CA PRO A 188 4.83 7.68 4.82
C PRO A 188 3.54 8.38 5.24
N THR A 189 3.59 9.24 6.25
CA THR A 189 2.37 9.89 6.78
C THR A 189 1.70 10.82 5.79
N HIS A 190 2.46 11.31 4.81
CA HIS A 190 1.97 12.18 3.73
C HIS A 190 1.59 11.41 2.46
N CYS A 191 1.62 10.07 2.48
CA CYS A 191 1.13 9.25 1.38
C CYS A 191 -0.40 9.29 1.32
N MET A 192 -0.96 9.89 0.26
CA MET A 192 -2.42 9.98 0.07
C MET A 192 -3.13 8.61 0.05
N MET A 193 -2.43 7.56 -0.39
CA MET A 193 -2.99 6.21 -0.46
C MET A 193 -2.91 5.44 0.85
N GLN A 194 -2.11 5.91 1.83
CA GLN A 194 -1.81 5.20 3.07
C GLN A 194 -1.49 3.71 2.82
N LYS A 195 -0.70 3.47 1.76
CA LYS A 195 -0.26 2.16 1.31
C LYS A 195 1.09 1.83 1.96
N VAL A 196 1.32 0.57 2.29
CA VAL A 196 2.61 0.14 2.83
C VAL A 196 3.66 0.13 1.71
N HIS A 197 4.81 0.73 2.01
CA HIS A 197 6.02 0.71 1.21
C HIS A 197 7.01 -0.26 1.85
N SER A 198 7.94 -0.80 1.05
CA SER A 198 9.06 -1.56 1.59
C SER A 198 10.38 -1.04 1.04
N GLY A 199 11.46 -1.27 1.77
CA GLY A 199 12.81 -0.89 1.37
C GLY A 199 13.84 -1.36 2.39
N VAL A 200 15.12 -1.12 2.12
CA VAL A 200 16.23 -1.49 3.00
C VAL A 200 16.72 -0.25 3.75
N VAL A 201 16.84 -0.35 5.06
CA VAL A 201 17.40 0.71 5.90
C VAL A 201 18.90 0.77 5.66
N VAL A 202 19.41 1.91 5.21
CA VAL A 202 20.85 2.10 4.96
C VAL A 202 21.52 2.99 5.99
N GLU A 203 20.75 3.85 6.68
CA GLU A 203 21.26 4.75 7.71
C GLU A 203 20.21 4.98 8.80
N VAL A 204 20.66 5.06 10.05
CA VAL A 204 19.86 5.47 11.21
C VAL A 204 20.70 6.38 12.10
N GLU A 205 20.24 7.60 12.32
CA GLU A 205 20.88 8.58 13.21
C GLU A 205 19.84 9.15 14.18
N GLY A 206 19.87 8.71 15.44
CA GLY A 206 18.81 9.03 16.39
C GLY A 206 17.46 8.46 15.93
N ASN A 207 16.51 9.35 15.62
CA ASN A 207 15.20 9.00 15.06
C ASN A 207 15.10 9.22 13.54
N ARG A 208 16.14 9.77 12.90
CA ARG A 208 16.23 9.92 11.45
C ARG A 208 16.60 8.57 10.81
N VAL A 209 15.96 8.25 9.70
CA VAL A 209 16.20 7.03 8.92
C VAL A 209 16.26 7.34 7.42
N LEU A 210 17.21 6.70 6.74
CA LEU A 210 17.27 6.64 5.28
C LEU A 210 16.96 5.20 4.82
N ILE A 211 16.01 5.08 3.92
CA ILE A 211 15.53 3.80 3.37
C ILE A 211 15.72 3.84 1.86
N GLU A 212 16.44 2.88 1.29
CA GLU A 212 16.72 2.77 -0.14
C GLU A 212 16.11 1.49 -0.74
N GLY A 213 16.13 1.39 -2.07
CA GLY A 213 15.63 0.20 -2.76
C GLY A 213 14.12 0.05 -2.60
N ILE A 214 13.40 1.17 -2.76
CA ILE A 214 11.98 1.25 -2.47
C ILE A 214 11.16 0.39 -3.43
N ASP A 215 10.27 -0.43 -2.86
CA ASP A 215 9.24 -1.15 -3.60
C ASP A 215 7.85 -0.80 -3.07
N LEU A 216 6.94 -0.53 -3.99
CA LEU A 216 5.51 -0.35 -3.73
C LEU A 216 4.78 -1.69 -3.61
N LYS A 217 5.44 -2.80 -3.90
CA LYS A 217 5.02 -4.16 -3.53
C LYS A 217 5.60 -4.47 -2.16
N VAL A 218 4.75 -5.01 -1.30
CA VAL A 218 5.17 -5.52 0.01
C VAL A 218 5.47 -6.99 -0.17
N TRP A 219 6.72 -7.37 0.07
CA TRP A 219 7.19 -8.76 0.06
C TRP A 219 7.06 -9.38 1.45
#